data_AF-A0A1C7M538-F1
#
_entry.id   AF-A0A1C7M538-F1
#
_cell.length_a   1.000
_cell.length_b   1.000
_cell.length_c   1.000
_cell.angle_alpha   90.00
_cell.angle_beta   90.00
_cell.angle_gamma   90.00
#
_symmetry.space_group_name_H-M   'P 1'
#
loop_
_entity.id
_entity.type
_entity.pdbx_description
1 polymer ?
#
loop_
_entity_poly.entity_id
_entity_poly.type
_entity_poly.pdbx_seq_one_letter_code
_entity_poly.pdbx_strand_id
1 'polypeptide(L)'
;MARRSGQSQQATLRSPLVFIHGLACTALGFDKQFSDPELQASLHLVRYEMRGHGRSGMPENPEAYESIRYAEDFRIVCEAFGLSKPFMLGW
;
A
#
# COMPACT_ATOMS: atom_id res chain seq x y z
N MET A 1 38.84 19.02 23.34
CA MET A 1 37.59 19.51 23.98
C MET A 1 36.46 19.39 22.95
N ALA A 2 35.27 18.95 23.40
CA ALA A 2 34.12 18.35 22.70
C ALA A 2 33.68 18.97 21.35
N ARG A 3 33.32 18.21 20.29
CA ARG A 3 32.05 17.47 20.02
C ARG A 3 30.81 18.35 20.36
N ARG A 4 29.82 18.62 19.51
CA ARG A 4 29.14 17.83 18.47
C ARG A 4 28.43 18.79 17.49
N SER A 5 28.53 18.46 16.21
CA SER A 5 27.71 18.98 15.12
C SER A 5 26.21 18.76 15.38
N GLY A 6 25.42 19.82 15.23
CA GLY A 6 23.97 19.73 15.14
C GLY A 6 23.57 19.19 13.78
N GLN A 7 23.41 17.87 13.67
CA GLN A 7 22.68 17.27 12.55
C GLN A 7 21.19 17.46 12.82
N SER A 8 20.58 18.35 12.06
CA SER A 8 19.13 18.38 11.84
C SER A 8 18.69 16.99 11.35
N GLN A 9 17.85 16.30 12.14
CA GLN A 9 17.21 15.06 11.72
C GLN A 9 16.32 15.36 10.50
N GLN A 10 16.80 15.08 9.30
CA GLN A 10 15.89 14.93 8.15
C GLN A 10 15.08 13.67 8.41
N ALA A 11 13.76 13.82 8.52
CA ALA A 11 12.86 12.69 8.57
C ALA A 11 13.08 11.85 7.31
N THR A 12 13.66 10.65 7.47
CA THR A 12 13.80 9.70 6.37
C THR A 12 12.40 9.27 5.95
N LEU A 13 11.97 9.71 4.76
CA LEU A 13 10.71 9.26 4.19
C LEU A 13 10.82 7.75 3.92
N ARG A 14 9.95 6.97 4.55
CA ARG A 14 9.89 5.52 4.36
C ARG A 14 9.36 5.22 2.96
N SER A 15 10.03 4.31 2.24
CA SER A 15 9.61 3.90 0.90
C SER A 15 8.21 3.27 0.95
N PRO A 16 7.27 3.68 0.10
CA PRO A 16 5.94 3.11 0.11
C PRO A 16 5.89 1.77 -0.62
N LEU A 17 5.19 0.81 -0.01
CA LEU A 17 4.93 -0.53 -0.54
C LEU A 17 3.44 -0.81 -0.49
N VAL A 18 2.83 -1.02 -1.65
CA VAL A 18 1.40 -1.31 -1.79
C VAL A 18 1.21 -2.80 -2.04
N PHE A 19 0.39 -3.43 -1.20
CA PHE A 19 0.03 -4.85 -1.29
C PHE A 19 -1.32 -5.01 -1.98
N ILE A 20 -1.36 -5.86 -3.01
CA ILE A 20 -2.56 -6.19 -3.79
C ILE A 20 -2.79 -7.70 -3.68
N HIS A 21 -3.95 -8.10 -3.18
CA HIS A 21 -4.31 -9.51 -3.06
C HIS A 21 -4.83 -10.08 -4.40
N GLY A 22 -4.75 -11.40 -4.55
CA GLY A 22 -5.26 -12.10 -5.73
C GLY A 22 -6.77 -12.34 -5.72
N LEU A 23 -7.24 -13.05 -6.75
CA LEU A 23 -8.64 -13.46 -6.89
C LEU A 23 -9.11 -14.31 -5.71
N ALA A 24 -10.33 -14.06 -5.23
CA ALA A 24 -10.96 -14.78 -4.11
C ALA A 24 -10.17 -14.69 -2.78
N CYS A 25 -9.30 -13.69 -2.65
CA CYS A 25 -8.55 -13.39 -1.44
C CYS A 25 -9.06 -12.10 -0.78
N THR A 26 -8.48 -11.76 0.37
CA THR A 26 -8.68 -10.46 1.05
C THR A 26 -7.33 -9.90 1.45
N ALA A 27 -7.26 -8.62 1.81
CA ALA A 27 -6.04 -8.00 2.29
C ALA A 27 -5.58 -8.56 3.66
N LEU A 28 -6.43 -9.32 4.37
CA LEU A 28 -6.07 -10.02 5.62
C LEU A 28 -4.95 -11.05 5.41
N GLY A 29 -4.77 -11.56 4.18
CA GLY A 29 -3.64 -12.44 3.84
C GLY A 29 -2.27 -11.81 4.15
N PHE A 30 -2.20 -10.49 4.25
CA PHE A 30 -0.99 -9.73 4.58
C PHE A 30 -0.86 -9.34 6.06
N ASP A 31 -1.73 -9.85 6.95
CA ASP A 31 -1.71 -9.47 8.38
C ASP A 31 -0.34 -9.67 9.03
N LYS A 32 0.38 -10.74 8.66
CA LYS A 32 1.72 -11.00 9.21
C LYS A 32 2.71 -9.89 8.85
N GLN A 33 2.73 -9.44 7.60
CA GLN A 33 3.57 -8.33 7.14
C GLN A 33 3.17 -7.01 7.80
N PHE A 34 1.87 -6.79 7.98
CA PHE A 34 1.35 -5.59 8.64
C PHE A 34 1.53 -5.62 10.15
N SER A 35 1.82 -6.77 10.76
CA SER A 35 2.17 -6.89 12.18
C SER A 35 3.68 -6.91 12.46
N ASP A 36 4.51 -6.96 11.40
CA ASP A 36 5.96 -7.03 11.51
C ASP A 36 6.57 -5.66 11.89
N PRO A 37 7.22 -5.53 13.06
CA PRO A 37 7.77 -4.24 13.50
C PRO A 37 8.92 -3.72 12.63
N GLU A 38 9.73 -4.61 12.05
CA GLU A 38 10.87 -4.24 11.22
C GLU A 38 10.40 -3.68 9.87
N LEU A 39 9.37 -4.31 9.28
CA LEU A 39 8.73 -3.79 8.07
C LEU A 39 8.04 -2.44 8.31
N GLN A 40 7.31 -2.29 9.42
CA GLN A 40 6.66 -1.02 9.74
C GLN A 40 7.67 0.12 9.99
N ALA A 41 8.81 -0.19 10.61
CA ALA A 41 9.87 0.77 10.86
C ALA A 41 10.57 1.21 9.56
N SER A 42 10.71 0.29 8.60
CA SER A 42 11.49 0.51 7.37
C SER A 42 10.65 1.05 6.20
N LEU A 43 9.36 0.73 6.14
CA LEU A 43 8.50 0.98 4.98
C LEU A 43 7.20 1.67 5.37
N HIS A 44 6.59 2.34 4.40
CA HIS A 44 5.21 2.79 4.49
C HIS A 44 4.32 1.73 3.83
N LEU A 45 3.76 0.84 4.64
CA LEU A 45 2.93 -0.27 4.17
C LEU A 45 1.50 0.21 3.91
N VAL A 46 0.98 -0.07 2.72
CA VAL A 46 -0.41 0.20 2.32
C VAL A 46 -1.01 -1.07 1.74
N ARG A 47 -2.23 -1.41 2.15
CA ARG A 47 -3.02 -2.51 1.56
C ARG A 47 -4.45 -2.04 1.39
N TYR A 48 -5.14 -2.58 0.41
CA TYR A 48 -6.55 -2.29 0.17
C TYR A 48 -7.26 -3.55 -0.32
N GLU A 49 -8.59 -3.55 -0.18
CA GLU A 49 -9.44 -4.58 -0.78
C GLU A 49 -9.73 -4.17 -2.23
N MET A 50 -9.46 -5.06 -3.19
CA MET A 50 -9.83 -4.80 -4.58
C MET A 50 -11.36 -4.72 -4.73
N ARG A 51 -11.83 -4.04 -5.77
CA ARG A 51 -13.25 -4.10 -6.16
C ARG A 51 -13.74 -5.56 -6.25
N GLY A 52 -14.96 -5.79 -5.81
CA GLY A 52 -15.56 -7.14 -5.71
C GLY A 52 -15.09 -7.98 -4.52
N HIS A 53 -14.22 -7.46 -3.65
CA HIS A 53 -13.67 -8.22 -2.51
C HIS A 53 -13.81 -7.46 -1.18
N GLY A 54 -13.89 -8.24 -0.10
CA GLY A 54 -13.84 -7.75 1.28
C GLY A 54 -14.87 -6.65 1.56
N ARG A 55 -14.38 -5.48 1.96
CA ARG A 55 -15.20 -4.30 2.30
C ARG A 55 -15.29 -3.27 1.17
N SER A 56 -14.69 -3.55 0.02
CA SER A 56 -14.81 -2.69 -1.15
C SER A 56 -16.16 -2.89 -1.84
N GLY A 57 -16.53 -1.96 -2.72
CA GLY A 57 -17.76 -2.08 -3.49
C GLY A 57 -17.79 -3.37 -4.32
N MET A 58 -18.99 -3.90 -4.54
CA MET A 58 -19.25 -5.11 -5.33
C MET A 58 -20.09 -4.73 -6.56
N PRO A 59 -19.50 -4.09 -7.59
CA PRO A 59 -20.23 -3.75 -8.81
C PRO A 59 -20.86 -5.00 -9.44
N GLU A 60 -22.11 -4.88 -9.89
CA GLU A 60 -22.80 -5.95 -10.60
C GLU A 60 -22.46 -5.95 -12.10
N ASN A 61 -22.06 -4.79 -12.63
CA ASN A 61 -21.71 -4.65 -14.04
C ASN A 61 -20.34 -5.31 -14.36
N PRO A 62 -20.25 -6.26 -15.31
CA PRO A 62 -18.99 -6.81 -15.80
C PRO A 62 -17.95 -5.77 -16.25
N GLU A 63 -18.35 -4.66 -16.88
CA GLU A 63 -17.41 -3.62 -17.34
C GLU A 63 -16.68 -2.93 -16.18
N ALA A 64 -17.20 -3.04 -14.96
CA ALA A 64 -16.51 -2.55 -13.77
C ALA A 64 -15.27 -3.37 -13.42
N TYR A 65 -15.05 -4.54 -14.03
CA TYR A 65 -13.92 -5.42 -13.78
C TYR A 65 -12.93 -5.46 -14.96
N GLU A 66 -12.99 -4.49 -15.88
CA GLU A 66 -11.94 -4.31 -16.89
C GLU A 66 -10.58 -3.99 -16.25
N SER A 67 -9.49 -4.44 -16.87
CA SER A 67 -8.12 -4.25 -16.34
C SER A 67 -7.78 -2.79 -16.01
N ILE A 68 -8.30 -1.84 -16.79
CA ILE A 68 -8.09 -0.41 -16.55
C ILE A 68 -8.69 0.05 -15.21
N ARG A 69 -9.79 -0.55 -14.78
CA ARG A 69 -10.47 -0.18 -13.53
C ARG A 69 -9.67 -0.55 -12.29
N TYR A 70 -8.93 -1.66 -12.33
CA TYR A 70 -8.00 -2.01 -11.26
C TYR A 70 -6.78 -1.09 -11.22
N ALA A 71 -6.29 -0.66 -12.38
CA ALA A 71 -5.19 0.32 -12.46
C ALA A 71 -5.63 1.71 -11.92
N GLU A 72 -6.87 2.11 -12.19
CA GLU A 72 -7.48 3.32 -11.63
C GLU A 72 -7.63 3.21 -10.11
N ASP A 73 -8.11 2.08 -9.58
CA ASP A 73 -8.18 1.86 -8.12
C ASP A 73 -6.81 2.00 -7.45
N PHE A 74 -5.79 1.36 -8.03
CA PHE A 74 -4.42 1.46 -7.55
C PHE A 74 -3.92 2.91 -7.54
N ARG A 75 -4.20 3.67 -8.61
CA ARG A 75 -3.86 5.09 -8.69
C ARG A 75 -4.55 5.89 -7.59
N ILE A 76 -5.85 5.70 -7.37
CA ILE A 76 -6.60 6.42 -6.33
C ILE A 76 -6.07 6.08 -4.94
N VAL A 77 -5.68 4.83 -4.68
CA VAL A 77 -5.00 4.44 -3.44
C VAL A 77 -3.67 5.18 -3.29
N CYS A 78 -2.85 5.24 -4.34
CA CYS A 78 -1.60 5.99 -4.29
C CYS A 78 -1.83 7.48 -4.00
N GLU A 79 -2.80 8.10 -4.65
CA GLU A 79 -3.15 9.51 -4.43
C GLU A 79 -3.68 9.76 -3.01
N ALA A 80 -4.58 8.91 -2.51
CA ALA A 80 -5.18 9.03 -1.18
C ALA A 80 -4.16 8.95 -0.03
N PHE A 81 -3.09 8.17 -0.21
CA PHE A 81 -2.00 8.04 0.77
C PHE A 81 -0.78 8.93 0.45
N GLY A 82 -0.83 9.76 -0.60
CA GLY A 82 0.27 10.64 -0.99
C GLY A 82 1.53 9.88 -1.43
N LEU A 83 1.38 8.71 -2.05
CA LEU A 83 2.49 7.83 -2.41
C LEU A 83 3.18 8.31 -3.69
N SER A 84 4.48 8.51 -3.63
CA SER A 84 5.33 8.82 -4.78
C SER A 84 6.23 7.64 -5.10
N LYS A 85 6.13 7.11 -6.33
CA LYS A 85 6.90 5.95 -6.84
C LYS A 85 6.84 4.73 -5.90
N PRO A 86 5.65 4.22 -5.53
CA PRO A 86 5.55 3.05 -4.68
C PRO A 86 6.07 1.80 -5.37
N PHE A 87 6.64 0.89 -4.58
CA PHE A 87 6.76 -0.50 -4.97
C PHE A 87 5.38 -1.16 -4.85
N MET A 88 5.09 -2.10 -5.75
CA MET A 88 3.87 -2.90 -5.72
C MET A 88 4.24 -4.37 -5.48
N LEU A 89 3.52 -5.02 -4.56
CA LEU A 89 3.57 -6.45 -4.32
C LEU A 89 2.18 -7.02 -4.64
N GLY A 90 2.09 -7.83 -5.69
CA GLY A 90 0.88 -8.56 -6.08
C GLY A 90 1.01 -10.06 -5.82
N TRP A 91 -0.10 -10.72 -5.50
CA TRP A 91 -0.22 -12.18 -5.41
C TRP A 91 -1.21 -12.69 -6.46
#